data_AF-A0A523B8S6-F1
#
_entry.id   AF-A0A523B8S6-F1
#
_cell.length_a   1.000
_cell.length_b   1.000
_cell.length_c   1.000
_cell.angle_alpha   90.00
_cell.angle_beta   90.00
_cell.angle_gamma   90.00
#
_symmetry.space_group_name_H-M   'P 1'
#
loop_
_entity.id
_entity.type
_entity.pdbx_description
1 polymer ?
#
loop_
_entity_poly.entity_id
_entity_poly.type
_entity_poly.pdbx_seq_one_letter_code
_entity_poly.pdbx_strand_id
1 'polypeptide(L)'
;MGSANSDLCIRVPREKAEALRRALQRLGIIDHSRSITPSEGSVLIPVIRNPSPDEMKALGEISRLEVTRSALPPPKKRPKDLMSALDGTLPPNLLALLPRSFDIVGDIAIIEDLAPELVPHGKALARAMMEV
;
A
#
# COMPACT_ATOMS: atom_id res chain seq x y z
N MET A 1 24.34 -12.09 16.44
CA MET A 1 23.36 -13.06 15.87
C MET A 1 22.14 -12.28 15.40
N GLY A 2 22.01 -12.05 14.10
CA GLY A 2 20.90 -11.31 13.53
C GLY A 2 19.67 -12.21 13.47
N SER A 3 18.71 -12.02 14.38
CA SER A 3 17.40 -12.64 14.24
C SER A 3 16.79 -12.12 12.94
N ALA A 4 16.66 -12.98 11.94
CA ALA A 4 15.86 -12.71 10.76
C ALA A 4 14.44 -12.40 11.26
N ASN A 5 14.02 -11.15 11.17
CA ASN A 5 12.72 -10.72 11.66
C ASN A 5 11.67 -11.32 10.72
N SER A 6 11.12 -12.47 11.10
CA SER A 6 10.21 -13.24 10.26
C SER A 6 8.77 -12.85 10.59
N ASP A 7 8.11 -12.18 9.65
CA ASP A 7 6.75 -11.67 9.81
C ASP A 7 5.75 -12.81 9.64
N LEU A 8 4.67 -12.78 10.41
CA LEU A 8 3.62 -13.77 10.32
C LEU A 8 2.75 -13.48 9.09
N CYS A 9 2.51 -14.50 8.28
CA CYS A 9 1.72 -14.35 7.07
C CYS A 9 0.96 -15.62 6.71
N ILE A 10 -0.04 -15.46 5.85
CA ILE A 10 -0.84 -16.56 5.32
C ILE A 10 -0.52 -16.68 3.83
N ARG A 11 -0.05 -17.86 3.43
CA ARG A 11 0.16 -18.22 2.03
C ARG A 11 -1.16 -18.69 1.42
N VAL A 12 -1.48 -18.13 0.26
CA VAL A 12 -2.70 -18.43 -0.49
C VAL A 12 -2.43 -18.40 -2.01
N PRO A 13 -3.07 -19.25 -2.83
CA PRO A 13 -2.99 -19.13 -4.28
C PRO A 13 -3.39 -17.74 -4.77
N ARG A 14 -2.74 -17.23 -5.82
CA ARG A 14 -3.01 -15.88 -6.37
C ARG A 14 -4.48 -15.63 -6.67
N GLU A 15 -5.16 -16.62 -7.23
CA GLU A 15 -6.59 -16.56 -7.59
C GLU A 15 -7.51 -16.34 -6.39
N LYS A 16 -7.06 -16.70 -5.18
CA LYS A 16 -7.84 -16.59 -3.93
C LYS A 16 -7.32 -15.46 -3.03
N ALA A 17 -6.28 -14.74 -3.44
CA ALA A 17 -5.61 -13.74 -2.62
C ALA A 17 -6.52 -12.57 -2.22
N GLU A 18 -7.30 -12.01 -3.17
CA GLU A 18 -8.21 -10.90 -2.87
C GLU A 18 -9.37 -11.32 -1.98
N ALA A 19 -9.91 -12.53 -2.18
CA ALA A 19 -10.95 -13.08 -1.30
C ALA A 19 -10.45 -13.25 0.13
N LEU A 20 -9.24 -13.82 0.29
CA LEU A 20 -8.61 -13.97 1.60
C LEU A 20 -8.31 -12.61 2.23
N ARG A 21 -7.72 -11.67 1.47
CA ARG A 21 -7.43 -10.31 1.93
C ARG A 21 -8.69 -9.64 2.49
N ARG A 22 -9.81 -9.68 1.77
CA ARG A 22 -11.09 -9.12 2.25
C ARG A 22 -11.58 -9.78 3.53
N ALA A 23 -11.41 -11.10 3.67
CA ALA A 23 -11.78 -11.81 4.89
C ALA A 23 -10.89 -11.38 6.08
N LEU A 24 -9.58 -11.35 5.90
CA LEU A 24 -8.62 -10.90 6.93
C LEU A 24 -8.84 -9.44 7.32
N GLN A 25 -9.22 -8.59 6.36
CA GLN A 25 -9.56 -7.19 6.62
C GLN A 25 -10.81 -7.06 7.49
N ARG A 26 -11.86 -7.85 7.22
CA ARG A 26 -13.07 -7.90 8.06
C ARG A 26 -12.79 -8.40 9.47
N LEU A 27 -11.84 -9.31 9.62
CA LEU A 27 -11.36 -9.80 10.92
C LEU A 27 -10.42 -8.80 11.63
N GLY A 28 -9.96 -7.76 10.95
CA GLY A 28 -9.05 -6.76 11.51
C GLY A 28 -7.64 -7.28 11.81
N ILE A 29 -7.22 -8.37 11.17
CA ILE A 29 -5.93 -9.04 11.48
C ILE A 29 -4.84 -8.81 10.44
N ILE A 30 -5.09 -8.00 9.41
CA ILE A 30 -4.06 -7.64 8.42
C ILE A 30 -3.00 -6.77 9.08
N ASP A 31 -1.73 -7.13 8.87
CA ASP A 31 -0.61 -6.27 9.25
C ASP A 31 -0.28 -5.28 8.12
N HIS A 32 -0.73 -4.03 8.31
CA HIS A 32 -0.49 -2.92 7.38
C HIS A 32 0.94 -2.37 7.41
N SER A 33 1.80 -2.83 8.33
CA SER A 33 3.21 -2.44 8.39
C SER A 33 4.09 -3.25 7.43
N ARG A 34 3.52 -4.26 6.76
CA ARG A 34 4.17 -5.13 5.78
C ARG A 34 3.41 -5.17 4.46
N SER A 35 4.12 -5.41 3.37
CA SER A 35 3.52 -5.51 2.04
C SER A 35 3.09 -6.94 1.71
N ILE A 36 1.96 -7.05 1.02
CA ILE A 36 1.52 -8.31 0.41
C ILE A 36 2.54 -8.71 -0.66
N THR A 37 3.13 -9.90 -0.52
CA THR A 37 4.30 -10.30 -1.30
C THR A 37 4.01 -11.52 -2.15
N PRO A 38 4.28 -11.49 -3.47
CA PRO A 38 4.15 -12.67 -4.31
C PRO A 38 5.18 -13.75 -3.94
N SER A 39 4.77 -15.02 -3.99
CA SER A 39 5.64 -16.17 -3.70
C SER A 39 5.22 -17.35 -4.57
N GLU A 40 5.99 -17.68 -5.61
CA GLU A 40 5.86 -18.89 -6.46
C GLU A 40 4.41 -19.39 -6.68
N GLY A 41 3.65 -18.72 -7.55
CA GLY A 41 2.24 -19.08 -7.83
C GLY A 41 1.24 -18.73 -6.71
N SER A 42 1.73 -18.36 -5.54
CA SER A 42 0.97 -17.93 -4.36
C SER A 42 1.28 -16.47 -4.00
N VAL A 43 0.60 -16.00 -2.96
CA VAL A 43 0.77 -14.69 -2.34
C VAL A 43 0.86 -14.88 -0.84
N LEU A 44 1.74 -14.12 -0.20
CA LEU A 44 1.89 -14.01 1.25
C LEU A 44 1.15 -12.76 1.71
N ILE A 45 0.12 -12.94 2.53
CA ILE A 45 -0.64 -11.83 3.13
C ILE A 45 -0.20 -11.70 4.60
N PRO A 46 0.37 -10.56 5.00
CA PRO A 46 0.84 -10.34 6.37
C PRO A 46 -0.31 -10.22 7.37
N VAL A 47 -0.14 -10.80 8.56
CA VAL A 47 -1.12 -10.76 9.65
C VAL A 47 -0.46 -10.46 11.00
N ILE A 48 -1.13 -9.70 11.86
CA ILE A 48 -0.60 -9.28 13.17
C ILE A 48 -0.61 -10.40 14.23
N ARG A 49 -1.44 -11.43 14.02
CA ARG A 49 -1.59 -12.59 14.91
C ARG A 49 -2.07 -13.82 14.14
N ASN A 50 -1.95 -15.00 14.75
CA ASN A 50 -2.60 -16.20 14.22
C ASN A 50 -4.13 -16.04 14.28
N PRO A 51 -4.87 -16.50 13.25
CA PRO A 51 -6.32 -16.66 13.35
C PRO A 51 -6.69 -17.67 14.45
N SER A 52 -7.79 -17.44 15.14
CA SER A 52 -8.37 -18.40 16.08
C SER A 52 -8.86 -19.66 15.34
N PRO A 53 -9.15 -20.77 16.04
CA PRO A 53 -9.68 -21.98 15.39
C PRO A 53 -10.96 -21.73 14.57
N ASP A 54 -11.87 -20.89 15.07
CA ASP A 54 -13.12 -20.54 14.38
C ASP A 54 -12.87 -19.65 13.16
N GLU A 55 -11.98 -18.66 13.29
CA GLU A 55 -11.55 -17.82 12.17
C GLU A 55 -10.86 -18.69 11.09
N MET A 56 -9.99 -19.62 11.50
CA MET A 56 -9.30 -20.52 10.57
C MET A 56 -10.27 -21.41 9.81
N LYS A 57 -11.33 -21.91 10.47
CA LYS A 57 -12.38 -22.69 9.83
C LYS A 57 -13.11 -21.89 8.76
N ALA A 58 -13.52 -20.66 9.08
CA ALA A 58 -14.18 -19.76 8.13
C ALA A 58 -13.27 -19.37 6.95
N LEU A 59 -11.99 -19.12 7.23
CA LEU A 59 -11.00 -18.80 6.19
C LEU A 59 -10.69 -20.02 5.29
N GLY A 60 -10.76 -21.23 5.84
CA GLY A 60 -10.56 -22.49 5.11
C GLY A 60 -11.61 -22.78 4.03
N GLU A 61 -12.79 -22.14 4.10
CA GLU A 61 -13.80 -22.22 3.03
C GLU A 61 -13.34 -21.54 1.73
N ILE A 62 -12.39 -20.61 1.81
CA ILE A 62 -11.86 -19.87 0.66
C ILE A 62 -10.84 -20.74 -0.11
N SER A 63 -9.92 -21.36 0.62
CA SER A 63 -8.85 -22.19 0.09
C SER A 63 -8.12 -22.93 1.21
N ARG A 64 -7.26 -23.87 0.86
CA ARG A 64 -6.32 -24.47 1.82
C ARG A 64 -5.24 -23.43 2.13
N LEU A 65 -5.29 -22.88 3.34
CA LEU A 65 -4.38 -21.85 3.81
C LEU A 65 -3.20 -22.44 4.58
N GLU A 66 -2.04 -21.83 4.44
CA GLU A 66 -0.84 -22.17 5.21
C GLU A 66 -0.38 -20.93 5.98
N VAL A 67 -0.38 -21.01 7.31
CA VAL A 67 0.21 -19.98 8.17
C VAL A 67 1.71 -20.21 8.23
N THR A 68 2.49 -19.23 7.82
CA THR A 68 3.95 -19.32 7.75
C THR A 68 4.60 -18.04 8.25
N ARG A 69 5.94 -18.05 8.35
CA ARG A 69 6.74 -16.88 8.67
C ARG A 69 7.71 -16.61 7.54
N SER A 70 7.74 -15.37 7.07
CA SER A 70 8.61 -14.95 5.98
C SER A 70 9.06 -13.51 6.19
N ALA A 71 10.22 -13.14 5.65
CA ALA A 71 10.65 -11.74 5.68
C ALA A 71 9.83 -10.96 4.65
N LEU A 72 8.95 -10.07 5.12
CA LEU A 72 8.11 -9.26 4.24
C LEU A 72 8.65 -7.82 4.17
N PRO A 73 8.77 -7.25 2.96
CA PRO A 73 9.20 -5.87 2.83
C PRO A 73 8.15 -4.93 3.47
N PRO A 74 8.58 -3.76 3.97
CA PRO A 74 7.62 -2.72 4.35
C PRO A 74 6.76 -2.33 3.13
N PRO A 75 5.56 -1.80 3.34
CA PRO A 75 4.75 -1.25 2.27
C PRO A 75 5.59 -0.21 1.53
N LYS A 76 5.49 -0.21 0.19
CA LYS A 76 5.95 0.95 -0.57
C LYS A 76 5.21 2.15 -0.01
N LYS A 77 5.93 3.10 0.59
CA LYS A 77 5.36 4.38 0.99
C LYS A 77 4.87 5.04 -0.28
N ARG A 78 3.58 4.90 -0.58
CA ARG A 78 2.94 5.84 -1.48
C ARG A 78 2.75 7.11 -0.67
N PRO A 79 3.18 8.27 -1.19
CA PRO A 79 2.86 9.52 -0.55
C PRO A 79 1.33 9.60 -0.39
N LYS A 80 0.88 10.03 0.79
CA LYS A 80 -0.56 10.07 1.11
C LYS A 80 -1.27 11.23 0.41
N ASP A 81 -0.49 12.22 0.01
CA ASP A 81 -0.91 13.46 -0.59
C ASP A 81 0.25 14.04 -1.43
N LEU A 82 -0.08 15.02 -2.26
CA LEU A 82 0.86 15.69 -3.16
C LEU A 82 2.03 16.34 -2.39
N MET A 83 1.76 16.83 -1.17
CA MET A 83 2.78 17.45 -0.32
C MET A 83 3.85 16.43 0.09
N SER A 84 3.44 15.28 0.60
CA SER A 84 4.34 14.18 0.98
C SER A 84 5.12 13.64 -0.22
N ALA A 85 4.54 13.69 -1.42
CA ALA A 85 5.18 13.26 -2.67
C ALA A 85 6.29 14.21 -3.12
N LEU A 86 6.16 15.50 -2.79
CA LEU A 86 7.10 16.56 -3.19
C LEU A 86 8.02 16.98 -2.05
N ASP A 87 7.83 16.46 -0.84
CA ASP A 87 8.71 16.69 0.30
C ASP A 87 10.15 16.23 -0.02
N GLY A 88 11.12 17.11 0.21
CA GLY A 88 12.52 16.92 -0.20
C GLY A 88 12.81 17.14 -1.70
N THR A 89 11.80 17.28 -2.55
CA THR A 89 11.96 17.68 -3.97
C THR A 89 11.77 19.18 -4.17
N LEU A 90 10.78 19.77 -3.49
CA LEU A 90 10.52 21.20 -3.48
C LEU A 90 10.89 21.82 -2.13
N PRO A 91 11.38 23.07 -2.12
CA PRO A 91 11.62 23.79 -0.89
C PRO A 91 10.29 24.14 -0.17
N PRO A 92 10.30 24.33 1.16
CA PRO A 92 9.07 24.54 1.95
C PRO A 92 8.18 25.70 1.49
N ASN A 93 8.78 26.78 0.99
CA ASN A 93 8.05 27.93 0.47
C ASN A 93 7.23 27.59 -0.79
N LEU A 94 7.68 26.65 -1.62
CA LEU A 94 6.92 26.18 -2.78
C LEU A 94 5.91 25.10 -2.39
N LEU A 95 6.23 24.25 -1.42
CA LEU A 95 5.27 23.28 -0.87
C LEU A 95 4.02 23.97 -0.30
N ALA A 96 4.18 25.15 0.29
CA ALA A 96 3.07 25.95 0.80
C ALA A 96 2.14 26.50 -0.30
N LEU A 97 2.60 26.52 -1.56
CA LEU A 97 1.84 26.99 -2.72
C LEU A 97 1.14 25.85 -3.47
N LEU A 98 1.30 24.60 -3.02
CA LEU A 98 0.72 23.45 -3.71
C LEU A 98 -0.81 23.57 -3.82
N PRO A 99 -1.38 23.13 -4.95
CA PRO A 99 -2.83 23.12 -5.10
C PRO A 99 -3.44 22.20 -4.05
N ARG A 100 -4.51 22.67 -3.40
CA ARG A 100 -5.22 21.90 -2.36
C ARG A 100 -6.00 20.72 -2.94
N SER A 101 -6.38 20.81 -4.21
CA SER A 101 -7.14 19.80 -4.93
C SER A 101 -6.78 19.81 -6.40
N PHE A 102 -7.01 18.69 -7.06
CA PHE A 102 -6.92 18.51 -8.50
C PHE A 102 -7.95 17.44 -8.88
N ASP A 103 -8.43 17.51 -10.12
CA ASP A 103 -9.41 16.56 -10.64
C ASP A 103 -8.75 15.57 -11.59
N ILE A 104 -9.20 14.32 -11.55
CA ILE A 104 -8.80 13.29 -12.51
C ILE A 104 -10.01 12.95 -13.38
N VAL A 105 -9.91 13.20 -14.68
CA VAL A 105 -10.90 12.86 -15.70
C VAL A 105 -10.29 11.82 -16.65
N GLY A 106 -10.67 10.56 -16.48
CA GLY A 106 -10.07 9.46 -17.23
C GLY A 106 -8.60 9.28 -16.87
N ASP A 107 -7.71 9.46 -17.85
CA ASP A 107 -6.24 9.43 -17.72
C ASP A 107 -5.61 10.84 -17.64
N ILE A 108 -6.43 11.89 -17.54
CA ILE A 108 -5.98 13.29 -17.50
C ILE A 108 -6.19 13.85 -16.09
N ALA A 109 -5.15 14.47 -15.52
CA ALA A 109 -5.26 15.25 -14.29
C ALA A 109 -5.29 16.76 -14.61
N ILE A 110 -6.21 17.49 -13.98
CA ILE A 110 -6.45 18.94 -14.19
C ILE A 110 -6.20 19.68 -12.87
N ILE A 111 -5.41 20.75 -12.94
CA ILE A 111 -5.15 21.67 -11.83
C ILE A 111 -5.75 23.02 -12.21
N GLU A 112 -6.69 23.52 -11.40
CA GLU A 112 -7.41 24.77 -11.71
C GLU A 112 -6.61 26.04 -11.36
N ASP A 113 -5.90 26.03 -10.24
CA ASP A 113 -5.21 27.22 -9.71
C ASP A 113 -3.75 26.90 -9.36
N LEU A 114 -2.90 26.84 -10.39
CA LEU A 114 -1.48 26.60 -10.23
C LEU A 114 -0.73 27.92 -10.05
N ALA A 115 -0.11 28.11 -8.88
CA ALA A 115 0.72 29.27 -8.59
C ALA A 115 1.84 29.43 -9.66
N PRO A 116 2.12 30.65 -10.16
CA PRO A 116 3.15 30.88 -11.18
C PRO A 116 4.54 30.33 -10.80
N GLU A 117 4.86 30.35 -9.51
CA GLU A 117 6.11 29.84 -8.94
C GLU A 117 6.25 28.32 -9.09
N LEU A 118 5.15 27.60 -9.26
CA LEU A 118 5.13 26.14 -9.46
C LEU A 118 5.20 25.73 -10.93
N VAL A 119 4.97 26.64 -11.88
CA VAL A 119 5.03 26.37 -13.33
C VAL A 119 6.38 25.76 -13.75
N PRO A 120 7.55 26.27 -13.30
CA PRO A 120 8.84 25.66 -13.62
C PRO A 120 9.00 24.22 -13.09
N HIS A 121 8.22 23.85 -12.07
CA HIS A 121 8.24 22.55 -11.41
C HIS A 121 7.15 21.60 -11.91
N GLY A 122 6.44 21.96 -12.98
CA GLY A 122 5.29 21.19 -13.49
C GLY A 122 5.57 19.71 -13.73
N LYS A 123 6.78 19.34 -14.17
CA LYS A 123 7.17 17.93 -14.36
C LYS A 123 7.28 17.16 -13.04
N ALA A 124 7.76 17.80 -11.97
CA ALA A 124 7.84 17.20 -10.65
C ALA A 124 6.43 17.03 -10.07
N LEU A 125 5.58 18.06 -10.19
CA LEU A 125 4.17 17.98 -9.78
C LEU A 125 3.44 16.85 -10.52
N ALA A 126 3.55 16.78 -11.84
CA ALA A 126 2.88 15.75 -12.64
C ALA A 126 3.28 14.33 -12.22
N ARG A 127 4.58 14.09 -11.95
CA ARG A 127 5.05 12.79 -11.43
C ARG A 127 4.48 12.48 -10.06
N ALA A 128 4.52 13.45 -9.16
CA ALA A 128 3.98 13.30 -7.81
C ALA A 128 2.47 12.99 -7.83
N MET A 129 1.70 13.64 -8.71
CA MET A 129 0.27 13.34 -8.90
C MET A 129 -0.01 11.95 -9.44
N MET A 130 0.91 11.34 -10.19
CA MET A 130 0.78 9.95 -10.67
C MET A 130 1.08 8.92 -9.57
N GLU A 131 1.75 9.32 -8.49
CA GLU A 131 2.17 8.43 -7.39
C GLU A 131 1.19 8.38 -6.22
N VAL A 132 0.34 9.41 -6.10
CA VAL A 132 -0.71 9.57 -5.08
C VAL A 132 -2.02 8.98 -5.59
#